data_AF-A0A9D6R645-F1
#
_entry.id   AF-A0A9D6R645-F1
#
_cell.length_a   1.000
_cell.length_b   1.000
_cell.length_c   1.000
_cell.angle_alpha   90.00
_cell.angle_beta   90.00
_cell.angle_gamma   90.00
#
_symmetry.space_group_name_H-M   'P 1'
#
loop_
_entity.id
_entity.type
_entity.pdbx_description
1 polymer ?
#
loop_
_entity_poly.entity_id
_entity_poly.type
_entity_poly.pdbx_seq_one_letter_code
_entity_poly.pdbx_strand_id
1 'polypeptide(L)'
;MPDLIAQLASAEIYDLEQPRFAGMPTAPFVAPSYSYLLHRRHADTYAPAHYGPQSWSSGVLITNDHFGTHIDAPCHQAHHMQLLGGV
;
A
#
# COMPACT_ATOMS: atom_id res chain seq x y z
N MET A 1 33.11 -3.16 -12.82
CA MET A 1 31.69 -3.57 -12.72
C MET A 1 30.86 -2.35 -13.05
N PRO A 2 29.78 -2.46 -13.85
CA PRO A 2 28.87 -1.32 -14.02
C PRO A 2 28.36 -0.89 -12.65
N ASP A 3 28.23 0.41 -12.44
CA ASP A 3 27.65 0.92 -11.20
C ASP A 3 26.19 0.48 -11.05
N LEU A 4 25.67 0.56 -9.82
CA LEU A 4 24.31 0.10 -9.50
C LEU A 4 23.24 0.77 -10.37
N ILE A 5 23.40 2.05 -10.71
CA ILE A 5 22.42 2.78 -11.52
C ILE A 5 22.42 2.22 -12.95
N ALA A 6 23.60 2.01 -13.55
CA ALA A 6 23.72 1.41 -14.88
C ALA A 6 23.15 -0.01 -14.93
N GLN A 7 23.31 -0.79 -13.86
CA GLN A 7 22.71 -2.13 -13.74
C GLN A 7 21.18 -2.07 -13.65
N LEU A 8 20.63 -1.19 -12.82
CA LEU A 8 19.17 -1.04 -12.68
C LEU A 8 18.51 -0.47 -13.94
N ALA A 9 19.18 0.45 -14.64
CA ALA A 9 18.65 1.07 -15.86
C ALA A 9 18.50 0.09 -17.03
N SER A 10 19.21 -1.04 -17.00
CA SER A 10 19.15 -2.09 -18.02
C SER A 10 18.42 -3.36 -17.57
N ALA A 11 17.96 -3.38 -16.32
CA ALA A 11 17.26 -4.52 -15.75
C ALA A 11 15.81 -4.60 -16.26
N GLU A 12 15.30 -5.82 -16.36
CA GLU A 12 13.86 -6.04 -16.48
C GLU A 12 13.22 -5.94 -15.09
N ILE A 13 12.13 -5.19 -14.98
CA ILE A 13 11.43 -4.94 -13.72
C ILE A 13 10.12 -5.73 -13.72
N TYR A 14 9.95 -6.57 -12.71
CA TYR A 14 8.73 -7.34 -12.48
C TYR A 14 8.00 -6.78 -11.25
N ASP A 15 6.72 -6.44 -11.42
CA ASP A 15 5.84 -6.12 -10.30
C ASP A 15 5.34 -7.42 -9.66
N LEU A 16 5.62 -7.58 -8.36
CA LEU A 16 5.22 -8.74 -7.56
C LEU A 16 4.02 -8.42 -6.64
N GLU A 17 3.50 -7.20 -6.69
CA GLU A 17 2.31 -6.82 -5.94
C GLU A 17 1.05 -7.45 -6.54
N GLN A 18 0.18 -8.01 -5.69
CA GLN A 18 -1.17 -8.38 -6.08
C GLN A 18 -2.10 -7.17 -5.95
N PRO A 19 -2.98 -6.93 -6.95
CA PRO A 19 -3.94 -5.82 -6.89
C PRO A 19 -4.77 -5.86 -5.61
N ARG A 20 -4.82 -4.74 -4.90
CA ARG A 20 -5.59 -4.62 -3.65
C ARG A 20 -7.00 -4.14 -3.94
N PHE A 21 -8.00 -4.93 -3.56
CA PHE A 21 -9.41 -4.57 -3.73
C PHE A 21 -10.30 -5.11 -2.60
N ALA A 22 -11.46 -4.48 -2.40
CA ALA A 22 -12.43 -4.92 -1.42
C ALA A 22 -12.95 -6.33 -1.76
N GLY A 23 -12.90 -7.25 -0.79
CA GLY A 23 -13.35 -8.62 -0.97
C GLY A 23 -12.32 -9.58 -1.56
N MET A 24 -11.06 -9.15 -1.75
CA MET A 24 -10.01 -10.08 -2.15
C MET A 24 -9.72 -11.13 -1.06
N PRO A 25 -9.18 -12.32 -1.44
CA PRO A 25 -8.85 -13.36 -0.48
C PRO A 25 -7.91 -12.84 0.61
N THR A 26 -8.24 -13.16 1.86
CA THR A 26 -7.47 -12.75 3.04
C THR A 26 -7.52 -13.87 4.08
N ALA A 27 -6.49 -13.95 4.92
CA ALA A 27 -6.49 -14.89 6.03
C ALA A 27 -7.65 -14.56 7.00
N PRO A 28 -8.37 -15.55 7.55
CA PRO A 28 -9.58 -15.28 8.34
C PRO A 28 -9.38 -14.35 9.53
N PHE A 29 -8.20 -14.36 10.15
CA PHE A 29 -7.85 -13.54 11.31
C PHE A 29 -7.44 -12.10 10.95
N VAL A 30 -7.31 -11.78 9.67
CA VAL A 30 -6.89 -10.46 9.16
C VAL A 30 -8.10 -9.64 8.69
N ALA A 31 -9.28 -10.26 8.52
CA ALA A 31 -10.48 -9.62 8.00
C ALA A 31 -11.24 -8.76 9.06
N PRO A 32 -11.84 -7.60 8.69
CA PRO A 32 -11.78 -6.93 7.40
C PRO A 32 -10.43 -6.20 7.21
N SER A 33 -9.83 -6.39 6.06
CA SER A 33 -8.41 -6.08 5.89
C SER A 33 -8.13 -4.87 5.00
N TYR A 34 -9.14 -4.34 4.30
CA TYR A 34 -8.98 -3.25 3.34
C TYR A 34 -10.25 -2.44 3.14
N SER A 35 -10.09 -1.12 3.13
CA SER A 35 -11.11 -0.17 2.76
C SER A 35 -10.44 1.03 2.10
N TYR A 36 -10.83 1.30 0.86
CA TYR A 36 -10.47 2.52 0.16
C TYR A 36 -11.70 3.39 -0.01
N LEU A 37 -11.68 4.58 0.59
CA LEU A 37 -12.73 5.58 0.44
C LEU A 37 -12.19 6.76 -0.37
N LEU A 38 -12.78 7.01 -1.53
CA LEU A 38 -12.46 8.20 -2.30
C LEU A 38 -13.09 9.43 -1.64
N HIS A 39 -12.30 10.19 -0.88
CA HIS A 39 -12.75 11.34 -0.11
C HIS A 39 -13.01 12.58 -1.00
N ARG A 40 -12.15 12.83 -1.99
CA ARG A 40 -12.29 13.93 -2.94
C ARG A 40 -12.25 13.37 -4.35
N ARG A 41 -13.29 13.66 -5.14
CA ARG A 41 -13.34 13.42 -6.58
C ARG A 41 -12.94 14.69 -7.33
N HIS A 42 -12.28 14.52 -8.48
CA HIS A 42 -11.86 15.65 -9.31
C HIS A 42 -13.00 16.62 -9.63
N ALA A 43 -14.17 16.09 -9.99
CA ALA A 43 -15.32 16.88 -10.43
C ALA A 43 -15.99 17.67 -9.30
N ASP A 44 -16.00 17.16 -8.07
CA ASP A 44 -16.76 17.75 -6.96
C ASP A 44 -16.24 19.14 -6.56
N THR A 45 -14.93 19.34 -6.71
CA THR A 45 -14.26 20.61 -6.37
C THR A 45 -13.68 21.30 -7.60
N TYR A 46 -14.09 20.90 -8.81
CA TYR A 46 -13.58 21.50 -10.03
C TYR A 46 -14.20 22.88 -10.26
N ALA A 47 -13.43 23.92 -9.99
CA ALA A 47 -13.86 25.30 -10.18
C ALA A 47 -12.78 26.08 -10.93
N PRO A 48 -12.67 25.90 -12.27
CA PRO A 48 -11.57 26.44 -13.05
C PRO A 48 -11.54 27.97 -13.10
N ALA A 49 -12.69 28.62 -12.95
CA ALA A 49 -12.79 30.07 -12.84
C ALA A 49 -12.15 30.62 -11.55
N HIS A 50 -12.03 29.81 -10.50
CA HIS A 50 -11.51 30.22 -9.19
C HIS A 50 -10.10 29.67 -8.90
N TYR A 51 -9.80 28.45 -9.35
CA TYR A 51 -8.58 27.73 -8.99
C TYR A 51 -7.73 27.28 -10.19
N GLY A 52 -8.05 27.76 -11.40
CA GLY A 52 -7.37 27.34 -12.62
C GLY A 52 -7.79 25.94 -13.09
N PRO A 53 -7.26 25.45 -14.22
CA PRO A 53 -7.74 24.23 -14.85
C PRO A 53 -7.38 22.94 -14.09
N GLN A 54 -6.68 23.04 -12.96
CA GLN A 54 -6.31 21.90 -12.14
C GLN A 54 -7.51 21.34 -11.39
N SER A 55 -7.47 20.03 -11.14
CA SER A 55 -8.40 19.34 -10.26
C SER A 55 -7.63 18.31 -9.45
N TRP A 56 -8.18 17.90 -8.30
CA TRP A 56 -7.50 17.02 -7.37
C TRP A 56 -8.43 15.91 -6.90
N SER A 57 -7.85 14.73 -6.68
CA SER A 57 -8.49 13.65 -5.96
C SER A 57 -7.64 13.23 -4.77
N SER A 58 -8.29 12.70 -3.75
CA SER A 58 -7.63 12.15 -2.58
C SER A 58 -8.52 11.08 -1.97
N GLY A 59 -7.94 9.94 -1.61
CA GLY A 59 -8.62 8.87 -0.91
C GLY A 59 -8.06 8.66 0.49
N VAL A 60 -8.82 7.94 1.30
CA VAL A 60 -8.39 7.37 2.58
C VAL A 60 -8.28 5.87 2.39
N LEU A 61 -7.13 5.33 2.76
CA LEU A 61 -6.87 3.90 2.78
C LEU A 61 -6.77 3.43 4.23
N ILE A 62 -7.57 2.42 4.59
CA ILE A 62 -7.49 1.71 5.86
C ILE A 62 -7.18 0.25 5.51
N THR A 63 -6.08 -0.28 6.06
CA THR A 63 -5.62 -1.64 5.80
C THR A 63 -4.95 -2.22 7.04
N ASN A 64 -5.00 -3.54 7.18
CA ASN A 64 -4.14 -4.25 8.14
C ASN A 64 -2.70 -4.32 7.62
N ASP A 65 -1.73 -4.46 8.51
CA ASP A 65 -0.31 -4.62 8.23
C ASP A 65 0.03 -5.95 7.51
N HIS A 66 -0.82 -6.97 7.67
CA HIS A 66 -0.67 -8.30 7.04
C HIS A 66 -1.63 -8.52 5.86
N PHE A 67 -2.05 -7.45 5.19
CA PHE A 67 -3.00 -7.53 4.08
C PHE A 67 -2.37 -7.36 2.70
N GLY A 68 -2.80 -8.20 1.75
CA GLY A 68 -2.28 -8.20 0.38
C GLY A 68 -0.83 -8.67 0.33
N THR A 69 -0.08 -8.29 -0.71
CA THR A 69 1.38 -8.45 -0.70
C THR A 69 1.95 -7.55 0.41
N HIS A 70 2.60 -8.15 1.41
CA HIS A 70 3.10 -7.48 2.62
C HIS A 70 4.42 -8.07 3.11
N ILE A 71 5.01 -7.47 4.14
CA ILE A 71 6.26 -7.89 4.77
C ILE A 71 6.04 -7.94 6.28
N ASP A 72 6.36 -9.09 6.88
CA ASP A 72 6.34 -9.25 8.35
C ASP A 72 7.68 -8.84 8.95
N ALA A 73 7.64 -7.90 9.89
CA ALA A 73 8.81 -7.56 10.70
C ALA A 73 9.02 -8.61 11.80
N PRO A 74 10.22 -8.75 12.40
CA PRO A 74 10.46 -9.70 13.48
C PRO A 74 9.59 -9.49 14.74
N CYS A 75 9.03 -8.30 14.93
CA CYS A 75 8.09 -8.01 16.02
C CYS A 75 6.63 -8.43 15.70
N HIS A 76 6.35 -8.89 14.47
CA HIS A 76 5.04 -9.39 14.06
C HIS A 76 4.54 -10.50 14.99
N GLN A 77 5.45 -11.40 15.40
CA GLN A 77 5.11 -12.58 16.16
C GLN A 77 6.02 -12.74 17.38
N ALA A 78 5.40 -13.00 18.53
CA ALA A 78 6.07 -13.43 19.74
C ALA A 78 5.96 -14.96 19.92
N HIS A 79 7.01 -15.57 20.47
CA HIS A 79 6.97 -16.95 20.95
C HIS A 79 7.21 -16.98 22.45
N HIS A 80 6.27 -17.54 23.22
CA HIS A 80 6.28 -17.46 24.69
C HIS A 80 6.42 -16.03 25.24
N MET A 81 5.70 -15.08 24.63
CA MET A 81 5.77 -13.65 24.99
C MET A 81 7.17 -13.04 24.85
N GLN A 82 8.03 -13.63 24.01
CA GLN A 82 9.34 -13.07 23.65
C GLN A 82 9.41 -12.85 22.15
N LEU A 83 9.87 -11.66 21.76
CA LEU A 83 10.20 -11.31 20.39
C LEU A 83 11.66 -11.69 20.08
N LEU A 84 12.04 -11.56 18.81
CA LEU A 84 13.43 -11.69 18.39
C LEU A 84 14.33 -10.75 19.20
N GLY A 85 15.41 -11.30 19.79
CA GLY A 85 16.33 -10.54 20.64
C GLY A 85 15.98 -10.56 22.13
N GLY A 86 14.95 -11.30 22.55
CA GLY A 86 14.58 -11.47 23.96
C GLY A 86 13.79 -10.31 24.55
N VAL A 87 13.09 -9.55 23.70
CA VAL A 87 12.17 -8.45 24.07
C VAL A 87 10.82 -8.99 24.50
#